data_AF-A0A524EC48-F1
#
_entry.id   AF-A0A524EC48-F1
#
_cell.length_a   1.000
_cell.length_b   1.000
_cell.length_c   1.000
_cell.angle_alpha   90.00
_cell.angle_beta   90.00
_cell.angle_gamma   90.00
#
_symmetry.space_group_name_H-M   'P 1'
#
loop_
_entity.id
_entity.type
_entity.pdbx_description
1 polymer ?
#
loop_
_entity_poly.entity_id
_entity_poly.type
_entity_poly.pdbx_seq_one_letter_code
_entity_poly.pdbx_strand_id
1 'polypeptide(L)'
;MRLANEMSRRFSFLVLFSLLVLPLAGVPLTGWSTVLRDGQPETQTIAADPVFPRGPTVHMVNKTAAMIYWKTNTETDATVKYGNASDSLDLTVENSTLSTEHRIWIDGLTAGTTVYYQAVSDVMNSEVYHFKTEPEDGTPFKLVAMGDPQPIPGIEPEQSEVFKDIITMVQNEEPHLIIMLGDYVHDLSDTDESYNARGWGNYLNVTDRVGHYAPIYGVIGNHDTMSGEHYADGFLDAFQQYGGDSTYFSFDYAGVHFALLDSEMPEFQGRISGDQYDWLVNDLESTDKNIKFVIVHQPMFPVSAIGSSLDRNETEWNQLQNLFEEENVTVFLAGHDHVFQRVTANGVVYVTSAGAGPKLYHTQWGGDFNHYTRWNLSPEHVDLEAINVDEEVAASYALPYEGHIEIALRRHFNTSNGQPDESPLILFSEVPQEKHFSWDGGENSTNLGTFPDSNGLHTLDVYAQGSDGVWNHKYYEFTTVGGEDTETTPPPQGIDPLIIAGVIGVAAVIVVIVVYRWKLSSA
;
A
#
# COMPACT_ATOMS: atom_id res chain seq x y z
N MET A 1 50.65 -1.94 -47.83
CA MET A 1 51.48 -3.16 -47.83
C MET A 1 50.53 -4.33 -47.58
N ARG A 2 50.48 -5.27 -48.53
CA ARG A 2 49.61 -6.47 -48.68
C ARG A 2 49.61 -7.41 -47.44
N LEU A 3 48.70 -8.36 -47.15
CA LEU A 3 47.46 -8.94 -47.74
C LEU A 3 46.85 -10.00 -46.77
N ALA A 4 45.55 -10.32 -46.97
CA ALA A 4 44.84 -11.63 -46.80
C ALA A 4 44.52 -12.17 -45.37
N ASN A 5 43.38 -12.80 -45.02
CA ASN A 5 42.19 -13.41 -45.70
C ASN A 5 41.00 -13.48 -44.68
N GLU A 6 39.72 -13.22 -45.04
CA GLU A 6 38.64 -14.18 -45.44
C GLU A 6 38.38 -15.37 -44.47
N MET A 7 37.16 -15.86 -44.12
CA MET A 7 35.75 -15.62 -44.47
C MET A 7 34.83 -16.50 -43.56
N SER A 8 33.65 -15.98 -43.17
CA SER A 8 32.32 -16.60 -42.93
C SER A 8 32.03 -17.92 -42.14
N ARG A 9 30.87 -17.85 -41.44
CA ARG A 9 29.71 -18.79 -41.33
C ARG A 9 29.45 -19.59 -40.04
N ARG A 10 28.15 -19.51 -39.65
CA ARG A 10 27.40 -20.15 -38.55
C ARG A 10 27.33 -21.68 -38.64
N PHE A 11 27.17 -22.39 -37.52
CA PHE A 11 26.46 -23.68 -37.42
C PHE A 11 25.99 -24.00 -35.99
N SER A 12 24.73 -24.43 -35.87
CA SER A 12 24.09 -25.06 -34.70
C SER A 12 24.38 -26.58 -34.68
N PHE A 13 24.37 -27.23 -33.52
CA PHE A 13 24.21 -28.70 -33.43
C PHE A 13 23.45 -29.13 -32.17
N LEU A 14 22.39 -29.93 -32.40
CA LEU A 14 21.75 -30.86 -31.46
C LEU A 14 22.71 -32.01 -31.11
N VAL A 15 22.60 -32.56 -29.89
CA VAL A 15 23.20 -33.85 -29.52
C VAL A 15 22.10 -34.80 -29.03
N LEU A 16 21.84 -35.85 -29.81
CA LEU A 16 21.14 -37.08 -29.40
C LEU A 16 22.20 -38.10 -28.97
N PHE A 17 22.01 -38.78 -27.83
CA PHE A 17 22.81 -39.93 -27.45
C PHE A 17 22.01 -41.23 -27.65
N SER A 18 22.51 -42.07 -28.55
CA SER A 18 22.08 -43.46 -28.75
C SER A 18 23.21 -44.40 -28.29
N LEU A 19 22.90 -45.39 -27.45
CA LEU A 19 23.83 -46.47 -27.10
C LEU A 19 23.27 -47.82 -27.57
N LEU A 20 24.02 -48.44 -28.49
CA LEU A 20 23.90 -49.82 -28.93
C LEU A 20 24.65 -50.74 -27.96
N VAL A 21 24.06 -51.88 -27.60
CA VAL A 21 24.81 -53.08 -27.15
C VAL A 21 24.27 -54.32 -27.86
N LEU A 22 25.20 -55.11 -28.42
CA LEU A 22 25.02 -56.30 -29.25
C LEU A 22 24.54 -57.54 -28.47
N PRO A 23 23.89 -58.52 -29.12
CA PRO A 23 23.46 -59.76 -28.49
C PRO A 23 24.51 -60.88 -28.64
N LEU A 24 24.71 -61.68 -27.59
CA LEU A 24 25.37 -62.98 -27.67
C LEU A 24 24.39 -64.06 -27.18
N ALA A 25 24.06 -64.99 -28.07
CA ALA A 25 23.21 -66.14 -27.80
C ALA A 25 24.01 -67.29 -27.18
N GLY A 26 23.38 -68.02 -26.23
CA GLY A 26 23.92 -69.24 -25.64
C GLY A 26 22.91 -70.02 -24.80
N VAL A 27 22.16 -70.92 -25.46
CA VAL A 27 21.65 -72.27 -25.12
C VAL A 27 21.13 -72.59 -23.68
N PRO A 28 19.98 -73.29 -23.52
CA PRO A 28 19.25 -73.39 -22.26
C PRO A 28 19.73 -74.53 -21.34
N LEU A 29 19.66 -74.29 -20.04
CA LEU A 29 19.70 -75.35 -19.02
C LEU A 29 18.42 -75.29 -18.18
N THR A 30 17.68 -76.38 -18.25
CA THR A 30 16.42 -76.63 -17.56
C THR A 30 16.61 -76.78 -16.04
N GLY A 31 15.70 -76.16 -15.30
CA GLY A 31 15.33 -76.55 -13.94
C GLY A 31 16.26 -75.99 -12.87
N TRP A 32 15.73 -75.07 -12.05
CA TRP A 32 15.20 -75.36 -10.71
C TRP A 32 14.19 -74.25 -10.39
N SER A 33 13.09 -74.61 -9.77
CA SER A 33 12.02 -73.70 -9.34
C SER A 33 12.53 -72.80 -8.22
N THR A 34 12.81 -71.54 -8.53
CA THR A 34 12.77 -70.45 -7.56
C THR A 34 11.52 -69.64 -7.82
N VAL A 35 10.58 -69.71 -6.88
CA VAL A 35 9.51 -68.72 -6.76
C VAL A 35 10.21 -67.39 -6.49
N LEU A 36 10.41 -66.58 -7.54
CA LEU A 36 10.64 -65.16 -7.36
C LEU A 36 9.31 -64.59 -6.88
N ARG A 37 9.21 -64.38 -5.57
CA ARG A 37 8.27 -63.40 -5.03
C ARG A 37 8.66 -62.07 -5.68
N ASP A 38 7.88 -61.65 -6.66
CA ASP A 38 7.85 -60.26 -7.08
C ASP A 38 7.34 -59.45 -5.88
N GLY A 39 8.29 -58.91 -5.13
CA GLY A 39 8.09 -58.18 -3.88
C GLY A 39 8.40 -56.70 -4.05
N GLN A 40 8.40 -56.18 -5.28
CA GLN A 40 8.35 -54.74 -5.48
C GLN A 40 6.90 -54.31 -5.26
N PRO A 41 6.59 -53.49 -4.24
CA PRO A 41 5.27 -52.89 -4.17
C PRO A 41 5.08 -52.06 -5.43
N GLU A 42 4.13 -52.44 -6.29
CA GLU A 42 3.59 -51.55 -7.32
C GLU A 42 3.06 -50.33 -6.59
N THR A 43 3.84 -49.26 -6.57
CA THR A 43 3.44 -48.01 -5.95
C THR A 43 2.54 -47.33 -6.96
N GLN A 44 1.24 -47.57 -6.86
CA GLN A 44 0.25 -46.76 -7.57
C GLN A 44 0.17 -45.43 -6.85
N THR A 45 0.79 -44.40 -7.43
CA THR A 45 0.57 -43.02 -7.00
C THR A 45 -0.86 -42.66 -7.39
N ILE A 46 -1.77 -42.63 -6.42
CA ILE A 46 -3.10 -42.05 -6.61
C ILE A 46 -2.89 -40.54 -6.75
N ALA A 47 -3.35 -39.96 -7.87
CA ALA A 47 -3.36 -38.51 -8.02
C ALA A 47 -4.17 -37.91 -6.87
N ALA A 48 -3.64 -36.88 -6.20
CA ALA A 48 -4.40 -36.19 -5.16
C ALA A 48 -5.70 -35.65 -5.76
N ASP A 49 -6.79 -35.74 -5.00
CA ASP A 49 -8.04 -35.10 -5.41
C ASP A 49 -7.77 -33.59 -5.62
N PRO A 50 -8.35 -32.99 -6.66
CA PRO A 50 -8.20 -31.57 -6.88
C PRO A 50 -8.82 -30.80 -5.70
N VAL A 51 -8.14 -29.75 -5.25
CA VAL A 51 -8.65 -28.74 -4.30
C VAL A 51 -8.35 -27.34 -4.83
N PHE A 52 -8.93 -26.31 -4.19
CA PHE A 52 -8.55 -24.91 -4.38
C PHE A 52 -7.59 -24.48 -3.26
N PRO A 53 -6.25 -24.53 -3.45
CA PRO A 53 -5.32 -23.89 -2.51
C PRO A 53 -5.58 -22.38 -2.36
N ARG A 54 -6.10 -21.76 -3.43
CA ARG A 54 -6.57 -20.37 -3.45
C ARG A 54 -7.92 -20.33 -4.17
N GLY A 55 -8.96 -19.87 -3.49
CA GLY A 55 -10.31 -19.77 -4.05
C GLY A 55 -10.43 -18.67 -5.12
N PRO A 56 -11.57 -18.58 -5.81
CA PRO A 56 -11.72 -17.67 -6.95
C PRO A 56 -11.95 -16.23 -6.50
N THR A 57 -11.01 -15.36 -6.84
CA THR A 57 -11.03 -13.92 -6.54
C THR A 57 -11.27 -13.11 -7.80
N VAL A 58 -11.86 -11.93 -7.66
CA VAL A 58 -12.17 -11.02 -8.77
C VAL A 58 -11.09 -9.94 -8.89
N HIS A 59 -10.71 -9.62 -10.12
CA HIS A 59 -9.63 -8.67 -10.44
C HIS A 59 -9.98 -7.86 -11.69
N MET A 60 -9.33 -6.70 -11.86
CA MET A 60 -9.43 -5.86 -13.07
C MET A 60 -10.88 -5.64 -13.53
N VAL A 61 -11.75 -5.33 -12.55
CA VAL A 61 -13.17 -5.06 -12.82
C VAL A 61 -13.29 -3.68 -13.46
N ASN A 62 -13.89 -3.64 -14.64
CA ASN A 62 -14.28 -2.41 -15.32
C ASN A 62 -15.79 -2.45 -15.67
N LYS A 63 -16.27 -1.47 -16.44
CA LYS A 63 -17.69 -1.33 -16.82
C LYS A 63 -18.26 -2.55 -17.53
N THR A 64 -17.44 -3.29 -18.27
CA THR A 64 -17.88 -4.32 -19.21
C THR A 64 -17.19 -5.66 -19.05
N ALA A 65 -16.17 -5.75 -18.20
CA ALA A 65 -15.41 -6.97 -18.01
C ALA A 65 -14.85 -7.11 -16.59
N ALA A 66 -14.53 -8.35 -16.22
CA ALA A 66 -13.80 -8.70 -15.00
C ALA A 66 -12.99 -9.98 -15.22
N MET A 67 -11.88 -10.13 -14.50
CA MET A 67 -11.10 -11.37 -14.48
C MET A 67 -11.37 -12.14 -13.17
N ILE A 68 -11.69 -13.42 -13.28
CA ILE A 68 -11.73 -14.35 -12.15
C ILE A 68 -10.44 -15.17 -12.13
N TYR A 69 -9.79 -15.20 -10.96
CA TYR A 69 -8.51 -15.86 -10.75
C TYR A 69 -8.56 -16.87 -9.60
N TRP A 70 -8.03 -18.08 -9.81
CA TRP A 70 -7.85 -19.08 -8.74
C TRP A 70 -6.67 -20.01 -9.01
N LYS A 71 -6.23 -20.74 -7.97
CA LYS A 71 -5.22 -21.81 -8.09
C LYS A 71 -5.84 -23.17 -7.76
N THR A 72 -5.36 -24.22 -8.41
CA THR A 72 -5.64 -25.63 -8.10
C THR A 72 -4.34 -26.36 -7.77
N ASN A 73 -4.40 -27.39 -6.92
CA ASN A 73 -3.22 -28.20 -6.56
C ASN A 73 -2.77 -29.18 -7.65
N THR A 74 -3.59 -29.36 -8.69
CA THR A 74 -3.35 -30.23 -9.85
C THR A 74 -3.77 -29.50 -11.12
N GLU A 75 -3.27 -29.93 -12.28
CA GLU A 75 -3.67 -29.38 -13.56
C GLU A 75 -5.14 -29.74 -13.85
N THR A 76 -5.98 -28.73 -14.00
CA THR A 76 -7.43 -28.88 -14.23
C THR A 76 -7.88 -27.98 -15.36
N ASP A 77 -9.06 -28.22 -15.94
CA ASP A 77 -9.70 -27.19 -16.75
C ASP A 77 -10.28 -26.06 -15.88
N ALA A 78 -10.74 -24.99 -16.52
CA ALA A 78 -11.32 -23.86 -15.83
C ALA A 78 -12.60 -23.38 -16.50
N THR A 79 -13.66 -23.27 -15.69
CA THR A 79 -14.95 -22.75 -16.12
C THR A 79 -15.46 -21.75 -15.10
N VAL A 80 -15.94 -20.61 -15.57
CA VAL A 80 -16.69 -19.65 -14.74
C VAL A 80 -18.15 -19.67 -15.18
N LYS A 81 -19.05 -20.04 -14.26
CA LYS A 81 -20.48 -19.85 -14.42
C LYS A 81 -20.85 -18.51 -13.79
N TYR A 82 -21.68 -17.70 -14.45
CA TYR A 82 -22.04 -16.37 -13.96
C TYR A 82 -23.44 -15.94 -14.37
N GLY A 83 -23.98 -14.93 -13.69
CA GLY A 83 -25.31 -14.38 -13.95
C GLY A 83 -25.64 -13.20 -13.05
N ASN A 84 -26.88 -12.71 -13.15
CA ASN A 84 -27.36 -11.54 -12.40
C ASN A 84 -28.11 -11.91 -11.10
N ALA A 85 -28.15 -13.19 -10.74
CA ALA A 85 -28.76 -13.69 -9.51
C ALA A 85 -27.98 -14.89 -8.97
N SER A 86 -27.95 -15.06 -7.65
CA SER A 86 -27.18 -16.12 -6.98
C SER A 86 -27.68 -17.53 -7.26
N ASP A 87 -28.95 -17.69 -7.64
CA ASP A 87 -29.59 -18.96 -7.96
C ASP A 87 -29.75 -19.21 -9.47
N SER A 88 -29.27 -18.30 -10.32
CA SER A 88 -29.38 -18.36 -11.79
C SER A 88 -28.07 -17.93 -12.48
N LEU A 89 -27.12 -18.87 -12.57
CA LEU A 89 -25.85 -18.70 -13.28
C LEU A 89 -25.96 -19.27 -14.71
N ASP A 90 -26.71 -18.57 -15.57
CA ASP A 90 -27.10 -19.06 -16.90
C ASP A 90 -26.04 -18.86 -18.00
N LEU A 91 -24.94 -18.17 -17.68
CA LEU A 91 -23.84 -17.88 -18.60
C LEU A 91 -22.58 -18.61 -18.15
N THR A 92 -21.72 -18.96 -19.12
CA THR A 92 -20.49 -19.71 -18.87
C THR A 92 -19.36 -19.23 -19.76
N VAL A 93 -18.15 -19.12 -19.21
CA VAL A 93 -16.88 -19.03 -19.95
C VAL A 93 -16.04 -20.25 -19.61
N GLU A 94 -15.59 -20.98 -20.63
CA GLU A 94 -14.81 -22.22 -20.48
C GLU A 94 -13.40 -22.05 -21.06
N ASN A 95 -12.42 -22.65 -20.38
CA ASN A 95 -11.05 -22.80 -20.83
C ASN A 95 -10.58 -24.23 -20.57
N SER A 96 -10.39 -24.99 -21.65
CA SER A 96 -9.98 -26.40 -21.59
C SER A 96 -8.47 -26.60 -21.45
N THR A 97 -7.66 -25.54 -21.42
CA THR A 97 -6.21 -25.67 -21.21
C THR A 97 -5.95 -26.01 -19.76
N LEU A 98 -5.34 -27.18 -19.53
CA LEU A 98 -5.02 -27.65 -18.19
C LEU A 98 -3.94 -26.78 -17.55
N SER A 99 -4.20 -26.30 -16.35
CA SER A 99 -3.31 -25.44 -15.58
C SER A 99 -3.54 -25.61 -14.08
N THR A 100 -2.57 -25.20 -13.27
CA THR A 100 -2.74 -25.01 -11.82
C THR A 100 -3.09 -23.56 -11.47
N GLU A 101 -3.00 -22.66 -12.44
CA GLU A 101 -3.40 -21.25 -12.32
C GLU A 101 -4.38 -20.88 -13.42
N HIS A 102 -5.51 -20.30 -13.01
CA HIS A 102 -6.62 -20.03 -13.91
C HIS A 102 -6.93 -18.54 -13.91
N ARG A 103 -6.97 -17.95 -15.10
CA ARG A 103 -7.36 -16.55 -15.34
C ARG A 103 -8.45 -16.55 -16.39
N ILE A 104 -9.69 -16.29 -15.99
CA ILE A 104 -10.85 -16.32 -16.89
C ILE A 104 -11.48 -14.93 -16.95
N TRP A 105 -11.49 -14.34 -18.13
CA TRP A 105 -12.16 -13.08 -18.40
C TRP A 105 -13.65 -13.31 -18.68
N ILE A 106 -14.49 -12.53 -18.03
CA ILE A 106 -15.91 -12.40 -18.33
C ILE A 106 -16.10 -11.05 -19.03
N ASP A 107 -16.57 -11.08 -20.28
CA ASP A 107 -16.82 -9.88 -21.09
C ASP A 107 -18.33 -9.62 -21.27
N GLY A 108 -18.67 -8.41 -21.75
CA GLY A 108 -20.04 -8.03 -22.09
C GLY A 108 -20.93 -7.78 -20.87
N LEU A 109 -20.33 -7.45 -19.72
CA LEU A 109 -21.03 -7.08 -18.51
C LEU A 109 -21.70 -5.70 -18.65
N THR A 110 -22.66 -5.43 -17.75
CA THR A 110 -23.32 -4.13 -17.66
C THR A 110 -22.70 -3.31 -16.53
N ALA A 111 -22.39 -2.04 -16.77
CA ALA A 111 -21.82 -1.14 -15.78
C ALA A 111 -22.72 -0.99 -14.55
N GLY A 112 -22.13 -0.86 -13.36
CA GLY A 112 -22.84 -0.62 -12.10
C GLY A 112 -23.84 -1.71 -11.69
N THR A 113 -23.56 -2.98 -12.02
CA THR A 113 -24.42 -4.11 -11.68
C THR A 113 -23.68 -5.15 -10.82
N THR A 114 -24.45 -5.91 -10.05
CA THR A 114 -23.93 -7.06 -9.31
C THR A 114 -23.92 -8.30 -10.20
N VAL A 115 -22.76 -8.93 -10.33
CA VAL A 115 -22.56 -10.17 -11.09
C VAL A 115 -22.23 -11.29 -10.09
N TYR A 116 -23.02 -12.35 -10.11
CA TYR A 116 -22.78 -13.57 -9.34
C TYR A 116 -21.95 -14.55 -10.16
N TYR A 117 -21.02 -15.26 -9.53
CA TYR A 117 -20.16 -16.21 -10.22
C TYR A 117 -19.79 -17.43 -9.37
N GLN A 118 -19.44 -18.52 -10.05
CA GLN A 118 -18.91 -19.75 -9.46
C GLN A 118 -17.78 -20.29 -10.34
N ALA A 119 -16.64 -20.60 -9.74
CA ALA A 119 -15.55 -21.28 -10.42
C ALA A 119 -15.75 -22.80 -10.38
N VAL A 120 -15.47 -23.43 -11.51
CA VAL A 120 -15.55 -24.88 -11.70
C VAL A 120 -14.25 -25.35 -12.33
N SER A 121 -13.64 -26.35 -11.72
CA SER A 121 -12.42 -27.01 -12.22
C SER A 121 -12.58 -28.52 -12.07
N ASP A 122 -12.66 -29.23 -13.19
CA ASP A 122 -13.09 -30.62 -13.27
C ASP A 122 -14.40 -30.90 -12.49
N VAL A 123 -14.28 -31.55 -11.32
CA VAL A 123 -15.40 -31.92 -10.45
C VAL A 123 -15.64 -30.93 -9.31
N MET A 124 -14.72 -30.00 -9.10
CA MET A 124 -14.79 -29.02 -8.02
C MET A 124 -15.68 -27.85 -8.42
N ASN A 125 -16.46 -27.36 -7.45
CA ASN A 125 -17.21 -26.13 -7.58
C ASN A 125 -16.90 -25.27 -6.35
N SER A 126 -16.62 -23.99 -6.55
CA SER A 126 -16.54 -23.03 -5.44
C SER A 126 -17.93 -22.75 -4.87
N GLU A 127 -18.00 -21.97 -3.78
CA GLU A 127 -19.25 -21.27 -3.44
C GLU A 127 -19.62 -20.28 -4.55
N VAL A 128 -20.86 -19.78 -4.50
CA VAL A 128 -21.30 -18.70 -5.38
C VAL A 128 -20.94 -17.37 -4.72
N TYR A 129 -20.06 -16.61 -5.36
CA TYR A 129 -19.64 -15.28 -4.94
C TYR A 129 -20.29 -14.22 -5.84
N HIS A 130 -20.03 -12.95 -5.57
CA HIS A 130 -20.50 -11.85 -6.42
C HIS A 130 -19.59 -10.63 -6.34
N PHE A 131 -19.58 -9.80 -7.38
CA PHE A 131 -18.88 -8.52 -7.37
C PHE A 131 -19.72 -7.44 -8.04
N LYS A 132 -19.33 -6.17 -7.86
CA LYS A 132 -19.95 -5.00 -8.52
C LYS A 132 -19.08 -4.58 -9.70
N THR A 133 -19.65 -4.48 -10.90
CA THR A 133 -18.96 -3.86 -12.03
C THR A 133 -18.76 -2.37 -11.80
N GLU A 134 -17.72 -1.81 -12.41
CA GLU A 134 -17.48 -0.37 -12.40
C GLU A 134 -18.74 0.36 -12.89
N PRO A 135 -19.23 1.38 -12.17
CA PRO A 135 -20.37 2.14 -12.62
C PRO A 135 -19.97 3.13 -13.73
N GLU A 136 -20.96 3.74 -14.36
CA GLU A 136 -20.71 4.81 -15.34
C GLU A 136 -20.02 6.01 -14.69
N ASP A 137 -19.18 6.72 -15.46
CA ASP A 137 -18.46 7.89 -14.96
C ASP A 137 -19.42 8.92 -14.35
N GLY A 138 -19.05 9.47 -13.20
CA GLY A 138 -19.91 10.39 -12.45
C GLY A 138 -20.82 9.71 -11.42
N THR A 139 -20.96 8.37 -11.48
CA THR A 139 -21.72 7.64 -10.45
C THR A 139 -20.87 7.45 -9.21
N PRO A 140 -21.39 7.79 -8.01
CA PRO A 140 -20.65 7.54 -6.78
C PRO A 140 -20.32 6.07 -6.57
N PHE A 141 -19.10 5.79 -6.12
CA PHE A 141 -18.65 4.44 -5.77
C PHE A 141 -17.94 4.44 -4.41
N LYS A 142 -17.78 3.24 -3.85
CA LYS A 142 -17.13 3.03 -2.54
C LYS A 142 -15.77 2.38 -2.73
N LEU A 143 -14.73 3.05 -2.29
CA LEU A 143 -13.38 2.52 -2.12
C LEU A 143 -13.14 2.25 -0.63
N VAL A 144 -12.43 1.17 -0.31
CA VAL A 144 -11.83 0.96 1.01
C VAL A 144 -10.31 0.95 0.85
N ALA A 145 -9.59 1.64 1.73
CA ALA A 145 -8.14 1.57 1.77
C ALA A 145 -7.61 1.25 3.17
N MET A 146 -6.54 0.44 3.24
CA MET A 146 -5.92 0.01 4.50
C MET A 146 -4.46 -0.37 4.30
N GLY A 147 -3.59 0.01 5.23
CA GLY A 147 -2.15 -0.23 5.17
C GLY A 147 -1.63 -1.06 6.34
N ASP A 148 -0.50 -1.69 6.09
CA ASP A 148 0.37 -2.28 7.10
C ASP A 148 -0.29 -3.43 7.89
N PRO A 149 -1.03 -4.35 7.25
CA PRO A 149 -1.66 -5.46 7.96
C PRO A 149 -0.65 -6.45 8.57
N GLN A 150 0.65 -6.26 8.33
CA GLN A 150 1.73 -7.14 8.74
C GLN A 150 1.58 -7.72 10.16
N PRO A 151 1.99 -8.98 10.35
CA PRO A 151 2.06 -9.58 11.67
C PRO A 151 2.91 -8.78 12.66
N ILE A 152 2.59 -8.91 13.95
CA ILE A 152 3.33 -8.29 15.05
C ILE A 152 4.36 -9.23 15.67
N PRO A 153 5.47 -8.69 16.24
CA PRO A 153 6.52 -9.49 16.87
C PRO A 153 5.99 -10.52 17.87
N GLY A 154 6.28 -11.80 17.59
CA GLY A 154 5.93 -12.95 18.41
C GLY A 154 4.78 -13.79 17.88
N ILE A 155 4.08 -13.36 16.82
CA ILE A 155 3.09 -14.19 16.11
C ILE A 155 3.46 -14.46 14.65
N GLU A 156 4.54 -13.90 14.13
CA GLU A 156 4.99 -14.14 12.75
C GLU A 156 5.14 -15.63 12.45
N PRO A 157 4.79 -16.07 11.23
CA PRO A 157 4.21 -15.29 10.11
C PRO A 157 2.67 -15.26 10.12
N GLU A 158 2.01 -15.49 11.26
CA GLU A 158 0.54 -15.51 11.36
C GLU A 158 -0.05 -14.10 11.43
N GLN A 159 -1.13 -13.86 10.68
CA GLN A 159 -1.81 -12.57 10.69
C GLN A 159 -2.56 -12.30 12.01
N SER A 160 -2.57 -11.04 12.42
CA SER A 160 -3.22 -10.60 13.66
C SER A 160 -4.74 -10.78 13.62
N GLU A 161 -5.37 -10.97 14.79
CA GLU A 161 -6.83 -10.99 14.88
C GLU A 161 -7.45 -9.65 14.51
N VAL A 162 -6.76 -8.54 14.82
CA VAL A 162 -7.17 -7.18 14.43
C VAL A 162 -7.36 -7.09 12.91
N PHE A 163 -6.40 -7.59 12.13
CA PHE A 163 -6.53 -7.58 10.68
C PHE A 163 -7.68 -8.46 10.18
N LYS A 164 -7.87 -9.64 10.79
CA LYS A 164 -8.98 -10.54 10.45
C LYS A 164 -10.35 -9.92 10.75
N ASP A 165 -10.46 -9.15 11.83
CA ASP A 165 -11.66 -8.43 12.21
C ASP A 165 -11.93 -7.27 11.24
N ILE A 166 -10.91 -6.48 10.91
CA ILE A 166 -11.00 -5.41 9.90
C ILE A 166 -11.46 -5.97 8.56
N ILE A 167 -10.90 -7.09 8.09
CA ILE A 167 -11.33 -7.70 6.82
C ILE A 167 -12.79 -8.16 6.88
N THR A 168 -13.27 -8.62 8.04
CA THR A 168 -14.69 -8.94 8.23
C THR A 168 -15.57 -7.69 8.13
N MET A 169 -15.14 -6.57 8.73
CA MET A 169 -15.84 -5.29 8.64
C MET A 169 -15.86 -4.77 7.19
N VAL A 170 -14.72 -4.83 6.49
CA VAL A 170 -14.59 -4.42 5.08
C VAL A 170 -15.48 -5.26 4.16
N GLN A 171 -15.67 -6.55 4.45
CA GLN A 171 -16.62 -7.36 3.69
C GLN A 171 -18.05 -6.81 3.80
N ASN A 172 -18.46 -6.35 5.00
CA ASN A 172 -19.78 -5.77 5.23
C ASN A 172 -19.96 -4.38 4.59
N GLU A 173 -18.87 -3.70 4.24
CA GLU A 173 -18.92 -2.44 3.49
C GLU A 173 -19.35 -2.65 2.03
N GLU A 174 -19.22 -3.86 1.50
CA GLU A 174 -19.42 -4.20 0.08
C GLU A 174 -18.76 -3.18 -0.88
N PRO A 175 -17.44 -2.97 -0.79
CA PRO A 175 -16.73 -1.98 -1.59
C PRO A 175 -16.75 -2.35 -3.09
N HIS A 176 -16.56 -1.34 -3.93
CA HIS A 176 -16.37 -1.51 -5.36
C HIS A 176 -14.92 -1.89 -5.70
N LEU A 177 -13.96 -1.37 -4.93
CA LEU A 177 -12.56 -1.77 -4.97
C LEU A 177 -11.90 -1.55 -3.61
N ILE A 178 -10.80 -2.27 -3.39
CA ILE A 178 -9.97 -2.20 -2.18
C ILE A 178 -8.54 -1.83 -2.60
N ILE A 179 -7.92 -0.92 -1.85
CA ILE A 179 -6.50 -0.53 -2.03
C ILE A 179 -5.74 -0.85 -0.76
N MET A 180 -4.70 -1.67 -0.89
CA MET A 180 -3.80 -2.00 0.20
C MET A 180 -2.53 -1.15 0.13
N LEU A 181 -2.10 -0.60 1.26
CA LEU A 181 -1.03 0.41 1.29
C LEU A 181 0.35 -0.15 1.64
N GLY A 182 0.63 -1.41 1.30
CA GLY A 182 1.92 -2.10 1.56
C GLY A 182 2.06 -2.70 2.95
N ASP A 183 3.19 -3.36 3.18
CA ASP A 183 3.58 -4.09 4.39
C ASP A 183 2.59 -5.21 4.75
N TYR A 184 2.52 -6.21 3.86
CA TYR A 184 1.63 -7.36 3.93
C TYR A 184 2.15 -8.45 4.88
N VAL A 185 3.46 -8.67 4.82
CA VAL A 185 4.20 -9.67 5.58
C VAL A 185 5.15 -8.97 6.53
N HIS A 186 5.61 -9.67 7.57
CA HIS A 186 6.49 -9.04 8.57
C HIS A 186 7.94 -8.93 8.10
N ASP A 187 8.44 -9.90 7.36
CA ASP A 187 9.82 -9.91 6.84
C ASP A 187 9.88 -10.99 5.75
N LEU A 188 10.85 -10.87 4.86
CA LEU A 188 11.17 -11.91 3.87
C LEU A 188 12.61 -12.40 4.03
N SER A 189 12.81 -13.67 3.70
CA SER A 189 14.13 -14.32 3.70
C SER A 189 14.61 -14.54 2.27
N ASP A 190 15.82 -14.08 1.96
CA ASP A 190 16.52 -14.37 0.70
C ASP A 190 16.88 -15.86 0.54
N THR A 191 16.74 -16.67 1.59
CA THR A 191 17.21 -18.07 1.59
C THR A 191 16.16 -19.08 2.03
N ASP A 192 15.01 -18.64 2.54
CA ASP A 192 13.93 -19.50 3.02
C ASP A 192 12.61 -19.18 2.32
N GLU A 193 12.46 -19.71 1.09
CA GLU A 193 11.25 -19.60 0.29
C GLU A 193 10.02 -20.18 1.01
N SER A 194 10.21 -21.18 1.88
CA SER A 194 9.10 -21.79 2.63
C SER A 194 8.53 -20.87 3.70
N TYR A 195 9.38 -20.03 4.30
CA TYR A 195 8.96 -18.98 5.21
C TYR A 195 8.19 -17.90 4.46
N ASN A 196 8.71 -17.43 3.33
CA ASN A 196 8.06 -16.42 2.49
C ASN A 196 6.69 -16.89 1.99
N ALA A 197 6.62 -18.11 1.45
CA ALA A 197 5.38 -18.71 0.97
C ALA A 197 4.32 -18.84 2.08
N ARG A 198 4.73 -19.13 3.32
CA ARG A 198 3.81 -19.15 4.47
C ARG A 198 3.35 -17.74 4.85
N GLY A 199 4.22 -16.74 4.85
CA GLY A 199 3.84 -15.34 5.11
C GLY A 199 2.81 -14.83 4.13
N TRP A 200 3.09 -14.95 2.83
CA TRP A 200 2.16 -14.56 1.78
C TRP A 200 0.88 -15.41 1.78
N GLY A 201 0.99 -16.72 2.00
CA GLY A 201 -0.17 -17.61 2.12
C GLY A 201 -1.09 -17.23 3.29
N ASN A 202 -0.52 -16.86 4.44
CA ASN A 202 -1.27 -16.41 5.61
C ASN A 202 -1.97 -15.07 5.36
N TYR A 203 -1.31 -14.13 4.69
CA TYR A 203 -1.92 -12.88 4.24
C TYR A 203 -3.10 -13.14 3.29
N LEU A 204 -2.88 -13.89 2.21
CA LEU A 204 -3.89 -14.20 1.20
C LEU A 204 -5.09 -14.96 1.77
N ASN A 205 -4.87 -15.88 2.72
CA ASN A 205 -5.96 -16.60 3.38
C ASN A 205 -6.89 -15.67 4.16
N VAL A 206 -6.40 -14.51 4.63
CA VAL A 206 -7.26 -13.48 5.23
C VAL A 206 -7.91 -12.63 4.15
N THR A 207 -7.14 -12.09 3.20
CA THR A 207 -7.65 -11.09 2.24
C THR A 207 -8.53 -11.66 1.14
N ASP A 208 -8.35 -12.91 0.73
CA ASP A 208 -9.22 -13.53 -0.28
C ASP A 208 -10.68 -13.62 0.21
N ARG A 209 -10.95 -13.56 1.52
CA ARG A 209 -12.31 -13.45 2.09
C ARG A 209 -13.08 -12.25 1.55
N VAL A 210 -12.39 -11.16 1.23
CA VAL A 210 -12.97 -9.97 0.55
C VAL A 210 -12.62 -9.94 -0.95
N GLY A 211 -11.51 -10.56 -1.36
CA GLY A 211 -11.11 -10.69 -2.76
C GLY A 211 -12.09 -11.50 -3.63
N HIS A 212 -12.96 -12.32 -3.02
CA HIS A 212 -14.10 -12.92 -3.70
C HIS A 212 -15.17 -11.91 -4.15
N TYR A 213 -15.19 -10.71 -3.56
CA TYR A 213 -16.28 -9.75 -3.72
C TYR A 213 -15.88 -8.40 -4.31
N ALA A 214 -14.60 -8.01 -4.18
CA ALA A 214 -14.07 -6.79 -4.74
C ALA A 214 -12.61 -6.97 -5.19
N PRO A 215 -12.17 -6.31 -6.28
CA PRO A 215 -10.78 -6.31 -6.69
C PRO A 215 -9.91 -5.61 -5.63
N ILE A 216 -8.74 -6.21 -5.39
CA ILE A 216 -7.72 -5.69 -4.46
C ILE A 216 -6.51 -5.25 -5.27
N TYR A 217 -6.17 -3.97 -5.16
CA TYR A 217 -4.93 -3.39 -5.68
C TYR A 217 -4.00 -3.06 -4.52
N GLY A 218 -2.70 -3.02 -4.76
CA GLY A 218 -1.72 -2.79 -3.72
C GLY A 218 -0.53 -1.97 -4.18
N VAL A 219 0.15 -1.33 -3.24
CA VAL A 219 1.53 -0.85 -3.40
C VAL A 219 2.47 -1.73 -2.60
N ILE A 220 3.74 -1.81 -2.99
CA ILE A 220 4.73 -2.59 -2.26
C ILE A 220 5.26 -1.78 -1.07
N GLY A 221 5.36 -2.42 0.11
CA GLY A 221 5.96 -1.85 1.31
C GLY A 221 7.34 -2.41 1.60
N ASN A 222 8.07 -1.77 2.53
CA ASN A 222 9.47 -2.12 2.78
C ASN A 222 9.63 -3.54 3.34
N HIS A 223 8.63 -4.07 4.06
CA HIS A 223 8.64 -5.44 4.58
C HIS A 223 8.33 -6.50 3.51
N ASP A 224 7.82 -6.07 2.35
CA ASP A 224 7.43 -6.96 1.25
C ASP A 224 8.56 -7.24 0.27
N THR A 225 9.75 -6.68 0.53
CA THR A 225 10.88 -6.72 -0.39
C THR A 225 11.92 -7.80 -0.06
N MET A 226 12.53 -8.32 -1.12
CA MET A 226 13.73 -9.16 -1.06
C MET A 226 14.93 -8.45 -1.70
N SER A 227 16.12 -9.06 -1.67
CA SER A 227 17.29 -8.44 -2.30
C SER A 227 17.40 -8.72 -3.80
N GLY A 228 18.04 -7.79 -4.52
CA GLY A 228 18.45 -7.98 -5.92
C GLY A 228 17.28 -8.09 -6.90
N GLU A 229 17.40 -9.00 -7.86
CA GLU A 229 16.40 -9.19 -8.93
C GLU A 229 15.06 -9.76 -8.42
N HIS A 230 15.02 -10.29 -7.20
CA HIS A 230 13.84 -10.91 -6.59
C HIS A 230 13.01 -9.93 -5.74
N TYR A 231 13.33 -8.63 -5.76
CA TYR A 231 12.84 -7.67 -4.76
C TYR A 231 11.31 -7.62 -4.64
N ALA A 232 10.56 -7.87 -5.73
CA ALA A 232 9.10 -7.80 -5.75
C ALA A 232 8.41 -9.16 -6.01
N ASP A 233 9.15 -10.28 -6.01
CA ASP A 233 8.62 -11.58 -6.43
C ASP A 233 7.37 -12.01 -5.63
N GLY A 234 7.42 -11.86 -4.31
CA GLY A 234 6.29 -12.21 -3.44
C GLY A 234 5.05 -11.34 -3.70
N PHE A 235 5.27 -10.04 -3.90
CA PHE A 235 4.20 -9.09 -4.21
C PHE A 235 3.56 -9.37 -5.57
N LEU A 236 4.38 -9.62 -6.61
CA LEU A 236 3.89 -9.90 -7.96
C LEU A 236 3.22 -11.28 -8.09
N ASP A 237 3.55 -12.28 -7.26
CA ASP A 237 2.78 -13.54 -7.19
C ASP A 237 1.44 -13.36 -6.45
N ALA A 238 1.41 -12.53 -5.39
CA ALA A 238 0.22 -12.36 -4.56
C ALA A 238 -0.91 -11.58 -5.28
N PHE A 239 -0.56 -10.56 -6.06
CA PHE A 239 -1.51 -9.63 -6.67
C PHE A 239 -1.67 -9.84 -8.19
N GLN A 240 -2.86 -9.56 -8.74
CA GLN A 240 -3.13 -9.55 -10.18
C GLN A 240 -3.51 -8.13 -10.63
N GLN A 241 -2.50 -7.29 -10.84
CA GLN A 241 -2.69 -5.84 -10.99
C GLN A 241 -2.68 -5.38 -12.45
N TYR A 242 -3.08 -4.12 -12.67
CA TYR A 242 -2.92 -3.49 -13.98
C TYR A 242 -1.43 -3.36 -14.31
N GLY A 243 -1.08 -3.58 -15.58
CA GLY A 243 0.32 -3.50 -16.04
C GLY A 243 1.12 -4.80 -15.87
N GLY A 244 0.55 -5.85 -15.28
CA GLY A 244 1.21 -7.15 -15.15
C GLY A 244 2.35 -7.12 -14.13
N ASP A 245 3.58 -7.38 -14.56
CA ASP A 245 4.76 -7.53 -13.69
C ASP A 245 5.37 -6.18 -13.24
N SER A 246 4.60 -5.09 -13.29
CA SER A 246 5.04 -3.75 -12.84
C SER A 246 4.60 -3.49 -11.40
N THR A 247 5.45 -2.82 -10.62
CA THR A 247 5.14 -2.40 -9.24
C THR A 247 4.52 -1.02 -9.14
N TYR A 248 4.49 -0.28 -10.25
CA TYR A 248 3.77 1.00 -10.39
C TYR A 248 2.93 0.99 -11.67
N PHE A 249 1.74 1.58 -11.59
CA PHE A 249 0.75 1.60 -12.67
C PHE A 249 -0.35 2.62 -12.36
N SER A 250 -1.20 2.91 -13.34
CA SER A 250 -2.38 3.75 -13.15
C SER A 250 -3.62 3.11 -13.77
N PHE A 251 -4.79 3.55 -13.30
CA PHE A 251 -6.08 3.22 -13.91
C PHE A 251 -7.11 4.30 -13.57
N ASP A 252 -8.14 4.38 -14.41
CA ASP A 252 -9.32 5.18 -14.13
C ASP A 252 -10.45 4.28 -13.62
N TYR A 253 -11.24 4.78 -12.68
CA TYR A 253 -12.44 4.11 -12.20
C TYR A 253 -13.56 5.13 -11.95
N ALA A 254 -14.67 4.98 -12.69
CA ALA A 254 -15.85 5.85 -12.61
C ALA A 254 -15.55 7.36 -12.70
N GLY A 255 -14.52 7.72 -13.48
CA GLY A 255 -14.08 9.10 -13.71
C GLY A 255 -13.10 9.66 -12.66
N VAL A 256 -12.56 8.82 -11.78
CA VAL A 256 -11.46 9.15 -10.85
C VAL A 256 -10.19 8.45 -11.32
N HIS A 257 -9.06 9.16 -11.30
CA HIS A 257 -7.76 8.63 -11.70
C HIS A 257 -6.96 8.16 -10.48
N PHE A 258 -6.33 6.98 -10.58
CA PHE A 258 -5.48 6.39 -9.55
C PHE A 258 -4.11 6.07 -10.12
N ALA A 259 -3.05 6.63 -9.54
CA ALA A 259 -1.66 6.29 -9.82
C ALA A 259 -1.04 5.62 -8.59
N LEU A 260 -0.58 4.38 -8.74
CA LEU A 260 0.05 3.58 -7.70
C LEU A 260 1.55 3.52 -7.98
N LEU A 261 2.35 3.79 -6.95
CA LEU A 261 3.80 3.96 -7.02
C LEU A 261 4.53 2.97 -6.11
N ASP A 262 5.82 2.78 -6.40
CA ASP A 262 6.74 1.92 -5.66
C ASP A 262 7.82 2.77 -5.00
N SER A 263 7.76 2.90 -3.66
CA SER A 263 8.77 3.58 -2.86
C SER A 263 9.96 2.70 -2.48
N GLU A 264 9.97 1.42 -2.85
CA GLU A 264 10.93 0.43 -2.37
C GLU A 264 11.88 -0.10 -3.46
N MET A 265 11.71 0.40 -4.69
CA MET A 265 12.58 0.09 -5.82
C MET A 265 14.07 0.08 -5.42
N PRO A 266 14.85 -0.94 -5.84
CA PRO A 266 16.29 -0.98 -5.60
C PRO A 266 16.97 0.33 -6.00
N GLU A 267 17.84 0.84 -5.12
CA GLU A 267 18.56 2.13 -5.25
C GLU A 267 17.71 3.40 -5.03
N PHE A 268 16.39 3.25 -4.93
CA PHE A 268 15.42 4.34 -4.77
C PHE A 268 14.53 4.17 -3.52
N GLN A 269 14.94 3.37 -2.52
CA GLN A 269 14.15 3.21 -1.29
C GLN A 269 13.81 4.54 -0.63
N GLY A 270 12.53 4.75 -0.32
CA GLY A 270 11.97 6.00 0.19
C GLY A 270 12.09 7.17 -0.78
N ARG A 271 12.07 6.93 -2.10
CA ARG A 271 12.19 7.97 -3.14
C ARG A 271 11.34 7.61 -4.36
N ILE A 272 10.73 8.61 -4.99
CA ILE A 272 10.15 8.49 -6.34
C ILE A 272 11.02 9.33 -7.28
N SER A 273 11.85 8.67 -8.07
CA SER A 273 12.90 9.30 -8.86
C SER A 273 13.18 8.50 -10.14
N GLY A 274 14.01 9.05 -11.03
CA GLY A 274 14.38 8.40 -12.30
C GLY A 274 13.18 8.08 -13.18
N ASP A 275 13.20 6.89 -13.80
CA ASP A 275 12.19 6.45 -14.76
C ASP A 275 10.76 6.44 -14.17
N GLN A 276 10.62 6.14 -12.87
CA GLN A 276 9.30 6.13 -12.22
C GLN A 276 8.74 7.55 -12.05
N TYR A 277 9.59 8.53 -11.72
CA TYR A 277 9.18 9.93 -11.65
C TYR A 277 8.80 10.46 -13.04
N ASP A 278 9.61 10.18 -14.06
CA ASP A 278 9.30 10.58 -15.44
C ASP A 278 8.01 9.93 -15.93
N TRP A 279 7.75 8.67 -15.56
CA TRP A 279 6.47 8.00 -15.82
C TRP A 279 5.30 8.72 -15.15
N LEU A 280 5.42 9.06 -13.85
CA LEU A 280 4.37 9.74 -13.09
C LEU A 280 4.02 11.11 -13.66
N VAL A 281 5.02 11.89 -14.09
CA VAL A 281 4.80 13.17 -14.79
C VAL A 281 3.95 12.95 -16.04
N ASN A 282 4.34 12.01 -16.89
CA ASN A 282 3.59 11.72 -18.12
C ASN A 282 2.17 11.21 -17.84
N ASP A 283 2.00 10.39 -16.81
CA ASP A 283 0.71 9.83 -16.40
C ASP A 283 -0.25 10.95 -15.98
N LEU A 284 0.18 11.81 -15.05
CA LEU A 284 -0.61 12.93 -14.53
C LEU A 284 -0.93 14.01 -15.59
N GLU A 285 0.00 14.30 -16.50
CA GLU A 285 -0.19 15.22 -17.63
C GLU A 285 -1.17 14.66 -18.68
N SER A 286 -1.26 13.33 -18.79
CA SER A 286 -2.06 12.67 -19.83
C SER A 286 -3.53 12.47 -19.45
N THR A 287 -3.84 12.49 -18.15
CA THR A 287 -5.19 12.27 -17.64
C THR A 287 -6.00 13.56 -17.58
N ASP A 288 -7.29 13.47 -17.93
CA ASP A 288 -8.25 14.57 -17.88
C ASP A 288 -9.18 14.51 -16.65
N LYS A 289 -8.92 13.58 -15.71
CA LYS A 289 -9.76 13.43 -14.52
C LYS A 289 -9.52 14.56 -13.53
N ASN A 290 -10.62 15.06 -12.96
CA ASN A 290 -10.58 16.13 -11.96
C ASN A 290 -10.08 15.64 -10.60
N ILE A 291 -10.45 14.41 -10.22
CA ILE A 291 -10.02 13.79 -8.98
C ILE A 291 -8.91 12.80 -9.30
N LYS A 292 -7.72 13.05 -8.75
CA LYS A 292 -6.51 12.23 -8.95
C LYS A 292 -5.98 11.77 -7.60
N PHE A 293 -5.76 10.46 -7.46
CA PHE A 293 -5.12 9.83 -6.32
C PHE A 293 -3.70 9.42 -6.71
N VAL A 294 -2.72 9.79 -5.88
CA VAL A 294 -1.37 9.21 -5.91
C VAL A 294 -1.21 8.35 -4.67
N ILE A 295 -0.88 7.08 -4.84
CA ILE A 295 -0.84 6.09 -3.77
C ILE A 295 0.55 5.47 -3.73
N VAL A 296 1.15 5.42 -2.55
CA VAL A 296 2.51 4.91 -2.35
C VAL A 296 2.66 4.45 -0.91
N HIS A 297 3.52 3.48 -0.62
CA HIS A 297 3.66 2.99 0.74
C HIS A 297 4.24 4.04 1.70
N GLN A 298 5.37 4.66 1.35
CA GLN A 298 6.03 5.63 2.25
C GLN A 298 5.44 7.05 2.16
N PRO A 299 5.11 7.71 3.29
CA PRO A 299 4.46 9.01 3.29
C PRO A 299 5.40 10.17 2.92
N MET A 300 4.86 11.22 2.30
CA MET A 300 5.54 12.52 2.12
C MET A 300 5.63 13.34 3.40
N PHE A 301 4.71 13.13 4.33
CA PHE A 301 4.68 13.84 5.61
C PHE A 301 4.65 12.86 6.78
N PRO A 302 5.72 12.07 6.99
CA PRO A 302 5.82 11.17 8.12
C PRO A 302 5.71 11.92 9.45
N VAL A 303 5.19 11.22 10.46
CA VAL A 303 5.12 11.64 11.86
C VAL A 303 6.02 10.78 12.76
N SER A 304 6.36 9.56 12.34
CA SER A 304 7.29 8.69 13.08
C SER A 304 8.61 8.55 12.32
N ALA A 305 8.56 8.14 11.05
CA ALA A 305 9.73 7.93 10.20
C ALA A 305 10.31 9.22 9.57
N ILE A 306 10.31 10.34 10.31
CA ILE A 306 10.78 11.65 9.79
C ILE A 306 12.23 11.58 9.33
N GLY A 307 12.48 12.02 8.08
CA GLY A 307 13.78 11.99 7.42
C GLY A 307 14.18 10.60 6.91
N SER A 308 13.29 9.61 7.01
CA SER A 308 13.51 8.24 6.56
C SER A 308 12.46 7.77 5.55
N SER A 309 11.43 8.59 5.26
CA SER A 309 10.44 8.34 4.22
C SER A 309 10.71 9.15 2.95
N LEU A 310 9.69 9.48 2.14
CA LEU A 310 9.86 10.36 0.97
C LEU A 310 10.40 11.75 1.33
N ASP A 311 10.33 12.15 2.60
CA ASP A 311 10.90 13.39 3.12
C ASP A 311 12.43 13.34 3.37
N ARG A 312 13.07 12.19 3.13
CA ARG A 312 14.52 11.99 3.28
C ARG A 312 15.37 12.80 2.31
N ASN A 313 14.81 13.19 1.17
CA ASN A 313 15.47 14.02 0.16
C ASN A 313 14.60 15.23 -0.16
N GLU A 314 14.97 16.38 0.40
CA GLU A 314 14.22 17.63 0.25
C GLU A 314 14.07 18.07 -1.21
N THR A 315 15.04 17.80 -2.09
CA THR A 315 14.93 18.21 -3.50
C THR A 315 13.86 17.40 -4.23
N GLU A 316 13.84 16.09 -4.04
CA GLU A 316 12.86 15.19 -4.67
C GLU A 316 11.47 15.38 -4.04
N TRP A 317 11.43 15.60 -2.73
CA TRP A 317 10.22 15.95 -2.02
C TRP A 317 9.57 17.23 -2.60
N ASN A 318 10.36 18.28 -2.81
CA ASN A 318 9.87 19.53 -3.42
C ASN A 318 9.44 19.33 -4.88
N GLN A 319 10.13 18.46 -5.63
CA GLN A 319 9.72 18.12 -7.00
C GLN A 319 8.35 17.44 -7.04
N LEU A 320 8.12 16.44 -6.18
CA LEU A 320 6.82 15.79 -6.06
C LEU A 320 5.73 16.75 -5.61
N GLN A 321 6.01 17.59 -4.60
CA GLN A 321 5.05 18.58 -4.12
C GLN A 321 4.62 19.54 -5.24
N ASN A 322 5.58 20.08 -6.00
CA ASN A 322 5.28 20.97 -7.12
C ASN A 322 4.49 20.25 -8.21
N LEU A 323 4.86 19.02 -8.58
CA LEU A 323 4.12 18.23 -9.56
C LEU A 323 2.67 18.03 -9.13
N PHE A 324 2.43 17.70 -7.87
CA PHE A 324 1.08 17.47 -7.35
C PHE A 324 0.23 18.73 -7.37
N GLU A 325 0.81 19.90 -7.08
CA GLU A 325 0.13 21.19 -7.19
C GLU A 325 -0.14 21.57 -8.66
N GLU A 326 0.85 21.41 -9.55
CA GLU A 326 0.74 21.74 -10.98
C GLU A 326 -0.32 20.87 -11.67
N GLU A 327 -0.35 19.58 -11.35
CA GLU A 327 -1.26 18.61 -11.95
C GLU A 327 -2.57 18.42 -11.19
N ASN A 328 -2.83 19.23 -10.16
CA ASN A 328 -4.04 19.19 -9.32
C ASN A 328 -4.33 17.79 -8.74
N VAL A 329 -3.31 17.13 -8.19
CA VAL A 329 -3.49 15.90 -7.42
C VAL A 329 -4.40 16.19 -6.23
N THR A 330 -5.44 15.38 -6.05
CA THR A 330 -6.45 15.60 -5.02
C THR A 330 -6.05 14.96 -3.70
N VAL A 331 -5.62 13.69 -3.78
CA VAL A 331 -5.27 12.90 -2.60
C VAL A 331 -3.94 12.20 -2.84
N PHE A 332 -3.03 12.34 -1.87
CA PHE A 332 -1.89 11.47 -1.71
C PHE A 332 -2.16 10.52 -0.54
N LEU A 333 -2.09 9.21 -0.79
CA LEU A 333 -2.45 8.18 0.19
C LEU A 333 -1.27 7.23 0.46
N ALA A 334 -0.96 7.01 1.73
CA ALA A 334 0.18 6.19 2.15
C ALA A 334 -0.05 5.33 3.41
N GLY A 335 0.85 4.36 3.62
CA GLY A 335 0.95 3.50 4.80
C GLY A 335 2.17 3.85 5.66
N HIS A 336 2.92 2.82 6.10
CA HIS A 336 4.23 2.85 6.76
C HIS A 336 4.24 3.38 8.20
N ASP A 337 3.72 4.59 8.40
CA ASP A 337 3.64 5.21 9.71
C ASP A 337 2.39 4.72 10.43
N HIS A 338 2.51 3.72 11.31
CA HIS A 338 1.42 2.95 11.98
C HIS A 338 0.42 3.80 12.82
N VAL A 339 -0.27 4.72 12.17
CA VAL A 339 -1.26 5.67 12.67
C VAL A 339 -2.23 6.05 11.54
N PHE A 340 -3.35 6.67 11.91
CA PHE A 340 -4.13 7.50 11.00
C PHE A 340 -3.65 8.95 11.09
N GLN A 341 -3.29 9.56 9.96
CA GLN A 341 -2.99 11.00 9.89
C GLN A 341 -3.57 11.61 8.62
N ARG A 342 -4.03 12.86 8.73
CA ARG A 342 -4.45 13.65 7.57
C ARG A 342 -3.97 15.09 7.69
N VAL A 343 -3.39 15.61 6.63
CA VAL A 343 -3.02 17.02 6.48
C VAL A 343 -3.25 17.48 5.05
N THR A 344 -3.62 18.74 4.85
CA THR A 344 -3.75 19.32 3.50
C THR A 344 -2.64 20.35 3.30
N ALA A 345 -1.97 20.31 2.16
CA ALA A 345 -0.98 21.29 1.75
C ALA A 345 -1.29 21.77 0.33
N ASN A 346 -1.54 23.08 0.18
CA ASN A 346 -1.78 23.74 -1.10
C ASN A 346 -2.80 23.03 -2.02
N GLY A 347 -3.90 22.55 -1.43
CA GLY A 347 -5.00 21.87 -2.14
C GLY A 347 -4.89 20.35 -2.18
N VAL A 348 -3.71 19.78 -1.92
CA VAL A 348 -3.48 18.33 -1.94
C VAL A 348 -3.72 17.76 -0.54
N VAL A 349 -4.56 16.73 -0.42
CA VAL A 349 -4.87 16.05 0.84
C VAL A 349 -3.93 14.86 1.02
N TYR A 350 -3.09 14.88 2.04
CA TYR A 350 -2.18 13.80 2.38
C TYR A 350 -2.78 12.97 3.51
N VAL A 351 -2.93 11.67 3.28
CA VAL A 351 -3.47 10.71 4.24
C VAL A 351 -2.48 9.59 4.46
N THR A 352 -2.19 9.31 5.72
CA THR A 352 -1.47 8.11 6.17
C THR A 352 -2.46 7.21 6.89
N SER A 353 -2.59 5.95 6.48
CA SER A 353 -3.58 5.00 6.99
C SER A 353 -2.97 3.61 7.19
N ALA A 354 -2.14 3.46 8.22
CA ALA A 354 -1.32 2.26 8.50
C ALA A 354 -1.76 1.53 9.78
N GLY A 355 -3.07 1.47 10.03
CA GLY A 355 -3.63 0.89 11.26
C GLY A 355 -4.29 -0.47 11.09
N ALA A 356 -3.99 -1.23 10.03
CA ALA A 356 -4.75 -2.45 9.71
C ALA A 356 -4.37 -3.68 10.55
N GLY A 357 -3.34 -3.60 11.40
CA GLY A 357 -2.86 -4.74 12.16
C GLY A 357 -1.58 -4.55 12.98
N PRO A 358 -0.67 -3.60 12.71
CA PRO A 358 0.65 -3.63 13.31
C PRO A 358 0.61 -2.99 14.70
N LYS A 359 1.75 -2.97 15.39
CA LYS A 359 1.88 -2.18 16.61
C LYS A 359 1.85 -0.69 16.26
N LEU A 360 0.82 0.00 16.75
CA LEU A 360 0.60 1.43 16.50
C LEU A 360 1.71 2.31 17.10
N TYR A 361 1.99 3.42 16.41
CA TYR A 361 2.94 4.42 16.89
C TYR A 361 2.23 5.45 17.76
N HIS A 362 2.61 5.53 19.03
CA HIS A 362 2.13 6.58 19.94
C HIS A 362 2.88 7.88 19.64
N THR A 363 2.28 8.73 18.80
CA THR A 363 2.86 10.02 18.42
C THR A 363 2.09 11.17 19.05
N GLN A 364 2.73 12.33 19.16
CA GLN A 364 2.06 13.56 19.67
C GLN A 364 0.95 14.08 18.75
N TRP A 365 0.86 13.58 17.50
CA TRP A 365 -0.19 13.94 16.55
C TRP A 365 -1.43 13.03 16.67
N GLY A 366 -1.43 12.09 17.62
CA GLY A 366 -2.49 11.10 17.79
C GLY A 366 -2.59 10.14 16.61
N GLY A 367 -3.79 9.62 16.38
CA GLY A 367 -4.05 8.69 15.28
C GLY A 367 -3.67 7.24 15.56
N ASP A 368 -3.26 6.93 16.78
CA ASP A 368 -2.85 5.62 17.26
C ASP A 368 -4.07 4.75 17.60
N PHE A 369 -4.85 4.40 16.58
CA PHE A 369 -5.94 3.42 16.66
C PHE A 369 -5.95 2.50 15.44
N ASN A 370 -6.38 1.25 15.63
CA ASN A 370 -6.54 0.31 14.53
C ASN A 370 -7.75 0.69 13.68
N HIS A 371 -7.60 0.69 12.35
CA HIS A 371 -8.62 1.20 11.45
C HIS A 371 -8.44 0.71 10.00
N TYR A 372 -9.49 0.91 9.22
CA TYR A 372 -9.43 1.06 7.77
C TYR A 372 -10.05 2.42 7.38
N THR A 373 -9.86 2.84 6.14
CA THR A 373 -10.50 4.05 5.59
C THR A 373 -11.56 3.68 4.56
N ARG A 374 -12.73 4.30 4.69
CA ARG A 374 -13.85 4.22 3.75
C ARG A 374 -13.90 5.51 2.95
N TRP A 375 -14.08 5.37 1.65
CA TRP A 375 -14.11 6.48 0.71
C TRP A 375 -15.35 6.39 -0.17
N ASN A 376 -16.24 7.38 -0.08
CA ASN A 376 -17.30 7.55 -1.08
C ASN A 376 -16.82 8.58 -2.10
N LEU A 377 -16.64 8.14 -3.34
CA LEU A 377 -15.95 8.91 -4.38
C LEU A 377 -16.86 9.16 -5.57
N SER A 378 -16.67 10.32 -6.19
CA SER A 378 -17.14 10.66 -7.53
C SER A 378 -16.16 11.66 -8.17
N PRO A 379 -16.26 11.98 -9.47
CA PRO A 379 -15.43 12.99 -10.11
C PRO A 379 -15.56 14.42 -9.55
N GLU A 380 -16.50 14.66 -8.63
CA GLU A 380 -16.75 15.98 -8.02
C GLU A 380 -16.63 15.97 -6.49
N HIS A 381 -16.64 14.81 -5.85
CA HIS A 381 -16.70 14.69 -4.39
C HIS A 381 -15.80 13.57 -3.88
N VAL A 382 -15.10 13.86 -2.78
CA VAL A 382 -14.35 12.88 -1.99
C VAL A 382 -14.91 12.93 -0.58
N ASP A 383 -15.37 11.81 -0.04
CA ASP A 383 -15.78 11.69 1.36
C ASP A 383 -14.99 10.56 2.00
N LEU A 384 -14.12 10.90 2.94
CA LEU A 384 -13.22 10.03 3.68
C LEU A 384 -13.74 9.85 5.11
N GLU A 385 -13.80 8.60 5.57
CA GLU A 385 -14.00 8.25 6.97
C GLU A 385 -12.96 7.20 7.41
N ALA A 386 -12.30 7.43 8.54
CA ALA A 386 -11.49 6.41 9.21
C ALA A 386 -12.39 5.66 10.20
N ILE A 387 -12.56 4.35 9.99
CA ILE A 387 -13.42 3.49 10.81
C ILE A 387 -12.54 2.65 11.72
N ASN A 388 -12.74 2.79 13.04
CA ASN A 388 -12.00 1.98 14.02
C ASN A 388 -12.61 0.58 14.18
N VAL A 389 -11.93 -0.31 14.90
CA VAL A 389 -12.38 -1.69 15.15
C VAL A 389 -13.66 -1.81 15.99
N ASP A 390 -14.10 -0.72 16.63
CA ASP A 390 -15.38 -0.63 17.34
C ASP A 390 -16.53 -0.16 16.42
N GLU A 391 -16.29 -0.09 15.10
CA GLU A 391 -17.20 0.38 14.04
C GLU A 391 -17.56 1.88 14.13
N GLU A 392 -16.77 2.67 14.86
CA GLU A 392 -16.97 4.11 15.00
C GLU A 392 -16.17 4.90 13.96
N VAL A 393 -16.75 6.01 13.49
CA VAL A 393 -16.05 7.00 12.66
C VAL A 393 -15.11 7.80 13.57
N ALA A 394 -13.83 7.48 13.55
CA ALA A 394 -12.80 8.12 14.36
C ALA A 394 -12.30 9.44 13.75
N ALA A 395 -12.34 9.57 12.43
CA ALA A 395 -12.03 10.79 11.71
C ALA A 395 -12.79 10.85 10.38
N SER A 396 -13.07 12.05 9.88
CA SER A 396 -13.67 12.25 8.57
C SER A 396 -13.18 13.52 7.88
N TYR A 397 -13.24 13.54 6.55
CA TYR A 397 -12.88 14.68 5.72
C TYR A 397 -13.63 14.63 4.39
N ALA A 398 -14.05 15.78 3.87
CA ALA A 398 -14.74 15.84 2.59
C ALA A 398 -14.20 16.95 1.68
N LEU A 399 -14.19 16.67 0.38
CA LEU A 399 -14.00 17.63 -0.70
C LEU A 399 -15.26 17.72 -1.57
N PRO A 400 -15.65 18.91 -2.05
CA PRO A 400 -15.00 20.21 -1.80
C PRO A 400 -15.06 20.61 -0.32
N TYR A 401 -13.96 21.18 0.18
CA TYR A 401 -13.86 21.59 1.58
C TYR A 401 -14.65 22.88 1.83
N GLU A 402 -15.60 22.86 2.76
CA GLU A 402 -16.46 24.02 3.07
C GLU A 402 -15.91 24.90 4.22
N GLY A 403 -14.75 24.57 4.78
CA GLY A 403 -14.14 25.33 5.87
C GLY A 403 -13.19 26.44 5.40
N HIS A 404 -12.68 27.21 6.36
CA HIS A 404 -11.60 28.19 6.11
C HIS A 404 -10.24 27.51 6.05
N ILE A 405 -9.25 28.17 5.44
CA ILE A 405 -7.86 27.72 5.35
C ILE A 405 -7.38 26.99 6.62
N GLU A 406 -6.97 25.73 6.50
CA GLU A 406 -6.43 24.96 7.62
C GLU A 406 -4.95 25.31 7.82
N ILE A 407 -4.52 25.32 9.09
CA ILE A 407 -3.12 25.51 9.49
C ILE A 407 -2.67 24.24 10.22
N ALA A 408 -1.55 23.65 9.81
CA ALA A 408 -1.03 22.43 10.41
C ALA A 408 0.48 22.51 10.66
N LEU A 409 0.94 21.98 11.80
CA LEU A 409 2.35 21.81 12.11
C LEU A 409 2.72 20.36 11.82
N ARG A 410 3.70 20.15 10.93
CA ARG A 410 4.02 18.78 10.46
C ARG A 410 5.42 18.30 10.79
N ARG A 411 6.40 19.20 10.88
CA ARG A 411 7.74 18.86 11.36
C ARG A 411 8.09 19.74 12.56
N HIS A 412 8.52 19.08 13.62
CA HIS A 412 9.15 19.70 14.79
C HIS A 412 10.53 19.04 14.95
N PHE A 413 11.50 19.78 15.50
CA PHE A 413 12.89 19.38 15.57
C PHE A 413 13.12 17.98 16.18
N ASN A 414 13.97 17.18 15.53
CA ASN A 414 14.74 16.13 16.20
C ASN A 414 16.14 16.68 16.54
N THR A 415 16.35 17.01 17.80
CA THR A 415 17.56 17.71 18.24
C THR A 415 18.75 16.81 18.53
N SER A 416 18.66 15.52 18.20
CA SER A 416 19.81 14.62 18.14
C SER A 416 20.87 15.07 17.11
N ASN A 417 20.48 15.85 16.10
CA ASN A 417 21.37 16.32 15.03
C ASN A 417 21.88 17.77 15.21
N GLY A 418 21.47 18.47 16.27
CA GLY A 418 22.12 19.71 16.73
C GLY A 418 22.06 20.93 15.78
N GLN A 419 21.07 21.06 14.90
CA GLN A 419 20.92 22.22 14.00
C GLN A 419 19.86 23.19 14.57
N PRO A 420 20.21 24.33 15.19
CA PRO A 420 19.25 25.33 15.69
C PRO A 420 18.63 26.23 14.61
N ASP A 421 19.08 26.10 13.36
CA ASP A 421 18.77 27.03 12.27
C ASP A 421 17.55 26.62 11.40
N GLU A 422 16.86 25.53 11.73
CA GLU A 422 15.67 25.09 10.97
C GLU A 422 14.37 25.75 11.47
N SER A 423 13.50 26.07 10.53
CA SER A 423 12.16 26.61 10.81
C SER A 423 11.16 25.47 11.02
N PRO A 424 10.12 25.63 11.88
CA PRO A 424 9.01 24.68 11.91
C PRO A 424 8.37 24.53 10.52
N LEU A 425 7.92 23.32 10.19
CA LEU A 425 7.14 23.12 8.96
C LEU A 425 5.66 23.38 9.25
N ILE A 426 5.19 24.56 8.83
CA ILE A 426 3.78 24.94 8.85
C ILE A 426 3.19 24.78 7.46
N LEU A 427 2.15 23.94 7.38
CA LEU A 427 1.39 23.67 6.18
C LEU A 427 0.07 24.44 6.22
N PHE A 428 -0.37 24.86 5.04
CA PHE A 428 -1.63 25.55 4.82
C PHE A 428 -2.45 24.76 3.78
N SER A 429 -3.75 24.59 4.00
CA SER A 429 -4.59 23.82 3.07
C SER A 429 -4.73 24.45 1.68
N GLU A 430 -4.47 25.75 1.55
CA GLU A 430 -4.38 26.51 0.31
C GLU A 430 -3.27 27.56 0.45
N VAL A 431 -2.85 28.17 -0.66
CA VAL A 431 -1.85 29.26 -0.60
C VAL A 431 -2.49 30.49 0.06
N PRO A 432 -2.00 30.93 1.24
CA PRO A 432 -2.59 32.09 1.92
C PRO A 432 -2.45 33.36 1.08
N GLN A 433 -3.49 34.21 1.08
CA GLN A 433 -3.40 35.56 0.53
C GLN A 433 -2.41 36.41 1.33
N GLU A 434 -2.50 36.30 2.66
CA GLU A 434 -1.58 36.89 3.62
C GLU A 434 -1.31 35.91 4.76
N LYS A 435 -0.11 35.97 5.35
CA LYS A 435 0.25 35.16 6.53
C LYS A 435 1.17 35.92 7.48
N HIS A 436 0.96 35.69 8.77
CA HIS A 436 1.77 36.27 9.83
C HIS A 436 2.12 35.23 10.89
N PHE A 437 3.30 35.40 11.48
CA PHE A 437 3.82 34.60 12.56
C PHE A 437 4.22 35.51 13.71
N SER A 438 3.93 35.10 14.94
CA SER A 438 4.41 35.79 16.14
C SER A 438 4.94 34.77 17.15
N TRP A 439 6.20 34.94 17.52
CA TRP A 439 6.83 34.18 18.60
C TRP A 439 6.68 34.94 19.91
N ASP A 440 6.26 34.25 20.97
CA ASP A 440 6.22 34.76 22.35
C ASP A 440 5.44 36.08 22.51
N GLY A 441 4.37 36.25 21.74
CA GLY A 441 3.55 37.46 21.73
C GLY A 441 4.27 38.70 21.17
N GLY A 442 5.34 38.50 20.40
CA GLY A 442 6.08 39.55 19.70
C GLY A 442 5.31 40.18 18.54
N GLU A 443 5.97 41.06 17.78
CA GLU A 443 5.38 41.67 16.59
C GLU A 443 5.13 40.62 15.48
N ASN A 444 4.03 40.79 14.74
CA ASN A 444 3.73 39.96 13.60
C ASN A 444 4.79 40.12 12.49
N SER A 445 5.30 38.98 12.01
CA SER A 445 6.26 38.89 10.92
C SER A 445 5.69 38.04 9.78
N THR A 446 6.03 38.36 8.52
CA THR A 446 5.71 37.49 7.37
C THR A 446 6.73 36.38 7.18
N ASN A 447 7.85 36.42 7.90
CA ASN A 447 8.84 35.36 7.98
C ASN A 447 8.68 34.63 9.32
N LEU A 448 8.51 33.30 9.26
CA LEU A 448 8.38 32.45 10.44
C LEU A 448 9.65 32.49 11.32
N GLY A 449 10.82 32.61 10.69
CA GLY A 449 12.10 32.49 11.38
C GLY A 449 12.32 31.09 11.96
N THR A 450 13.34 30.98 12.79
CA THR A 450 13.72 29.73 13.46
C THR A 450 13.07 29.65 14.84
N PHE A 451 13.20 28.49 15.48
CA PHE A 451 12.74 28.36 16.86
C PHE A 451 13.53 29.28 17.81
N PRO A 452 12.89 29.80 18.88
CA PRO A 452 13.57 30.60 19.89
C PRO A 452 14.73 29.85 20.55
N ASP A 453 15.86 30.55 20.72
CA ASP A 453 17.11 29.97 21.21
C ASP A 453 17.24 29.91 22.74
N SER A 454 16.29 30.47 23.49
CA SER A 454 16.25 30.43 24.94
C SER A 454 15.61 29.14 25.47
N ASN A 455 15.94 28.74 26.69
CA ASN A 455 15.22 27.69 27.40
C ASN A 455 13.90 28.23 27.96
N GLY A 456 12.85 27.41 27.95
CA GLY A 456 11.57 27.73 28.56
C GLY A 456 10.38 27.37 27.69
N LEU A 457 9.21 27.83 28.13
CA LEU A 457 8.00 27.78 27.33
C LEU A 457 8.05 28.88 26.27
N HIS A 458 7.82 28.49 25.04
CA HIS A 458 7.71 29.32 23.85
C HIS A 458 6.36 29.13 23.19
N THR A 459 5.89 30.16 22.52
CA THR A 459 4.59 30.16 21.85
C THR A 459 4.73 30.64 20.42
N LEU A 460 3.95 30.05 19.52
CA LEU A 460 3.87 30.48 18.12
C LEU A 460 2.41 30.69 17.75
N ASP A 461 2.06 31.92 17.42
CA ASP A 461 0.83 32.28 16.75
C ASP A 461 1.04 32.28 15.24
N VAL A 462 0.20 31.55 14.52
CA VAL A 462 0.16 31.52 13.06
C VAL A 462 -1.18 32.06 12.59
N TYR A 463 -1.15 33.10 11.78
CA TYR A 463 -2.32 33.69 11.13
C TYR A 463 -2.21 33.50 9.63
N ALA A 464 -3.33 33.14 8.98
CA ALA A 464 -3.40 33.04 7.53
C ALA A 464 -4.77 33.47 7.03
N GLN A 465 -4.78 34.25 5.94
CA GLN A 465 -6.02 34.63 5.25
C GLN A 465 -6.25 33.70 4.07
N GLY A 466 -7.40 33.03 4.05
CA GLY A 466 -7.81 32.13 2.97
C GLY A 466 -8.21 32.88 1.70
N SER A 467 -8.48 32.13 0.63
CA SER A 467 -8.96 32.70 -0.64
C SER A 467 -10.35 33.34 -0.53
N ASP A 468 -11.13 32.94 0.48
CA ASP A 468 -12.41 33.52 0.89
C ASP A 468 -12.29 34.89 1.60
N GLY A 469 -11.06 35.33 1.89
CA GLY A 469 -10.77 36.57 2.61
C GLY A 469 -10.94 36.48 4.12
N VAL A 470 -11.17 35.29 4.68
CA VAL A 470 -11.32 35.06 6.12
C VAL A 470 -9.98 34.71 6.73
N TRP A 471 -9.68 35.30 7.89
CA TRP A 471 -8.49 34.98 8.68
C TRP A 471 -8.74 33.76 9.56
N ASN A 472 -7.83 32.80 9.50
CA ASN A 472 -7.72 31.72 10.47
C ASN A 472 -6.46 31.89 11.33
N HIS A 473 -6.49 31.32 12.53
CA HIS A 473 -5.43 31.42 13.53
C HIS A 473 -5.20 30.08 14.21
N LYS A 474 -3.93 29.74 14.43
CA LYS A 474 -3.53 28.59 15.24
C LYS A 474 -2.39 28.95 16.17
N TYR A 475 -2.47 28.42 17.38
CA TYR A 475 -1.54 28.67 18.47
C TYR A 475 -0.84 27.36 18.86
N TYR A 476 0.48 27.42 19.02
CA TYR A 476 1.31 26.28 19.40
C TYR A 476 2.16 26.63 20.61
N GLU A 477 2.36 25.66 21.50
CA GLU A 477 3.26 25.76 22.64
C GLU A 477 4.43 24.80 22.50
N PHE A 478 5.65 25.31 22.71
CA PHE A 478 6.89 24.55 22.66
C PHE A 478 7.63 24.73 23.97
N THR A 479 8.20 23.66 24.52
CA THR A 479 9.12 23.75 25.65
C THR A 479 10.52 23.41 25.18
N THR A 480 11.41 24.39 25.20
CA THR A 480 12.83 24.21 24.88
C THR A 480 13.62 23.93 26.15
N VAL A 481 14.38 22.83 26.16
CA VAL A 481 15.28 22.47 27.26
C VAL A 481 16.69 22.33 26.72
N GLY A 482 17.57 23.27 27.11
CA GLY A 482 19.00 23.17 26.87
C GLY A 482 19.62 22.09 27.73
N GLY A 483 20.25 21.09 27.13
CA GLY A 483 21.15 20.19 27.84
C GLY A 483 22.39 20.95 28.30
N GLU A 484 22.68 20.94 29.60
CA GLU A 484 24.05 21.14 30.06
C GLU A 484 24.88 19.97 29.50
N ASP A 485 26.06 20.28 28.95
CA ASP A 485 27.09 19.28 28.60
C ASP A 485 27.34 18.39 29.82
N THR A 486 26.61 17.28 29.91
CA THR A 486 26.80 16.25 30.91
C THR A 486 26.90 14.95 30.16
N GLU A 487 27.98 14.23 30.44
CA GLU A 487 28.33 12.95 29.85
C GLU A 487 27.09 12.09 29.63
N THR A 488 26.99 11.56 28.40
CA THR A 488 25.99 10.61 27.90
C THR A 488 25.28 9.83 29.01
N THR A 489 24.16 10.36 29.48
CA THR A 489 23.17 9.56 30.20
C THR A 489 22.05 9.24 29.20
N PRO A 490 21.60 7.98 29.11
CA PRO A 490 20.52 7.61 28.20
C PRO A 490 19.26 8.42 28.53
N PRO A 491 18.40 8.72 27.54
CA PRO A 491 17.14 9.40 27.82
C PRO A 491 16.32 8.58 28.83
N PRO A 492 15.64 9.22 29.80
CA PRO A 492 14.81 8.51 30.75
C PRO A 492 13.66 7.82 30.00
N GLN A 493 13.55 6.50 30.16
CA GLN A 493 12.36 5.77 29.73
C GLN A 493 11.16 6.23 30.56
N GLY A 494 10.08 6.65 29.88
CA GLY A 494 8.77 6.85 30.47
C GLY A 494 8.50 8.27 30.98
N ILE A 495 8.23 9.21 30.07
CA ILE A 495 7.43 10.39 30.41
C ILE A 495 5.99 10.09 29.97
N ASP A 496 5.11 9.87 30.95
CA ASP A 496 3.67 9.82 30.73
C ASP A 496 3.20 11.15 30.12
N PRO A 497 2.46 11.16 28.99
CA PRO A 497 1.91 12.39 28.45
C PRO A 497 0.93 13.00 29.46
N LEU A 498 1.24 14.21 29.90
CA LEU A 498 0.43 14.98 30.84
C LEU A 498 -0.93 15.30 30.18
N ILE A 499 -2.00 14.81 30.78
CA ILE A 499 -3.41 15.04 30.41
C ILE A 499 -3.69 16.55 30.31
N ILE A 500 -4.22 17.02 29.17
CA ILE A 500 -4.81 18.37 29.05
C ILE A 500 -6.33 18.25 29.13
N ALA A 501 -6.91 18.86 30.16
CA ALA A 501 -8.34 19.13 30.28
C ALA A 501 -8.65 20.51 29.69
N GLY A 502 -9.58 20.59 28.75
CA GLY A 502 -10.06 21.86 28.16
C GLY A 502 -11.32 22.38 28.86
N VAL A 503 -11.35 23.68 29.16
CA VAL A 503 -12.56 24.45 29.49
C VAL A 503 -12.93 25.32 28.28
N ILE A 504 -14.22 25.34 27.93
CA ILE A 504 -14.81 25.94 26.72
C ILE A 504 -14.70 27.48 26.74
N GLY A 505 -14.20 28.06 25.64
CA GLY A 505 -14.39 29.47 25.29
C GLY A 505 -13.44 29.96 24.18
N VAL A 506 -13.90 29.89 22.92
CA VAL A 506 -13.18 30.22 21.66
C VAL A 506 -12.07 29.20 21.35
N ALA A 507 -12.20 28.49 20.22
CA ALA A 507 -11.44 27.28 19.90
C ALA A 507 -9.94 27.54 19.66
N ALA A 508 -9.17 27.67 20.73
CA ALA A 508 -7.72 27.48 20.72
C ALA A 508 -7.44 26.01 21.09
N VAL A 509 -7.08 25.19 20.11
CA VAL A 509 -6.52 23.86 20.37
C VAL A 509 -5.07 24.07 20.81
N ILE A 510 -4.77 23.83 22.09
CA ILE A 510 -3.41 23.91 22.64
C ILE A 510 -2.70 22.60 22.33
N VAL A 511 -1.60 22.68 21.57
CA VAL A 511 -0.67 21.57 21.33
C VAL A 511 0.64 21.89 22.05
N VAL A 512 1.07 21.03 22.98
CA VAL A 512 2.31 21.18 23.74
C VAL A 512 3.37 20.22 23.21
N ILE A 513 4.53 20.75 22.80
CA ILE A 513 5.64 19.98 22.22
C ILE A 513 6.91 20.18 23.05
N VAL A 514 7.64 19.10 23.37
CA VAL A 514 8.91 19.15 24.13
C VAL A 514 10.10 18.99 23.19
N VAL A 515 11.03 19.95 23.23
CA VAL A 515 12.23 19.97 22.38
C VAL A 515 13.48 19.90 23.27
N TYR A 516 14.25 18.81 23.15
CA TYR A 516 15.55 18.65 23.83
C TYR A 516 16.65 19.43 23.08
N ARG A 517 17.81 19.75 23.65
CA ARG A 517 18.96 20.27 22.86
C ARG A 517 20.27 19.67 23.35
N TRP A 518 21.13 19.27 22.41
CA TRP A 518 22.52 18.89 22.66
C TRP A 518 23.43 19.89 21.98
N LYS A 519 24.35 20.50 22.72
CA LYS A 519 25.31 21.46 22.18
C LYS A 519 26.65 20.76 22.03
N LEU A 520 27.03 20.36 20.81
CA LEU A 520 28.40 19.91 20.57
C LEU A 520 29.32 21.12 20.73
N SER A 521 30.20 21.09 21.73
CA SER A 521 31.28 22.07 21.85
C SER A 521 32.24 21.90 20.67
N SER A 522 32.45 22.99 19.92
CA SER A 522 33.48 23.04 18.88
C SER A 522 34.86 22.93 19.53
N ALA A 523 35.61 21.87 19.21
CA ALA A 523 37.03 21.72 19.55
C ALA A 523 37.93 22.49 18.57
#